data_AF-A0A9K3GN52-F1
#
_entry.id   AF-A0A9K3GN52-F1
#
_cell.length_a   1.000
_cell.length_b   1.000
_cell.length_c   1.000
_cell.angle_alpha   90.00
_cell.angle_beta   90.00
_cell.angle_gamma   90.00
#
_symmetry.space_group_name_H-M   'P 1'
#
loop_
_entity.id
_entity.type
_entity.pdbx_description
1 polymer ?
#
loop_
_entity_poly.entity_id
_entity_poly.type
_entity_poly.pdbx_seq_one_letter_code
_entity_poly.pdbx_strand_id
1 'polypeptide(L)'
;MKHTAAERAALTCEFNSSLKGTPFDIPIPVDPACIPRLIQSLRNQQILNPGTLHSLLSLATQYFTAQPNVPELLFSEKHPVIVVGDVHGLFFDVCSIFSTEGMPNPEN
;
A
#
# COMPACT_ATOMS: atom_id res chain seq x y z
N MET A 1 16.95 0.09 -30.38
CA MET A 1 17.94 -0.56 -29.50
C MET A 1 17.22 -1.64 -28.72
N LYS A 2 17.67 -2.90 -28.83
CA LYS A 2 17.05 -4.05 -28.16
C LYS A 2 17.63 -4.12 -26.75
N HIS A 3 16.85 -3.74 -25.74
CA HIS A 3 17.23 -3.98 -24.34
C HIS A 3 17.23 -5.49 -24.09
N THR A 4 18.35 -6.01 -23.63
CA THR A 4 18.53 -7.44 -23.36
C THR A 4 17.91 -7.78 -22.00
N ALA A 5 17.42 -9.01 -21.86
CA ALA A 5 16.75 -9.51 -20.64
C ALA A 5 17.62 -9.43 -19.35
N ALA A 6 18.92 -9.13 -19.48
CA ALA A 6 19.86 -8.95 -18.38
C ALA A 6 19.73 -7.59 -17.66
N GLU A 7 19.09 -6.59 -18.27
CA GLU A 7 18.91 -5.25 -17.66
C GLU A 7 17.66 -5.13 -16.78
N ARG A 8 16.91 -6.22 -16.55
CA ARG A 8 15.98 -6.32 -15.41
C ARG A 8 16.77 -6.57 -14.14
N ALA A 9 17.73 -5.69 -13.87
CA ALA A 9 18.50 -5.65 -12.65
C ALA A 9 17.50 -5.76 -11.51
N ALA A 10 17.66 -6.84 -10.74
CA ALA A 10 17.02 -6.99 -9.46
C ALA A 10 17.22 -5.67 -8.72
N LEU A 11 16.13 -4.91 -8.55
CA LEU A 11 16.02 -3.94 -7.50
C LEU A 11 16.07 -4.75 -6.20
N THR A 12 17.27 -5.17 -5.81
CA THR A 12 17.54 -5.57 -4.44
C THR A 12 17.35 -4.30 -3.62
N CYS A 13 16.14 -4.16 -3.10
CA CYS A 13 15.87 -3.25 -2.00
C CYS A 13 16.79 -3.67 -0.87
N GLU A 14 17.89 -2.93 -0.67
CA GLU A 14 18.76 -3.14 0.47
C GLU A 14 17.95 -2.79 1.71
N PHE A 15 17.48 -3.82 2.40
CA PHE A 15 16.74 -3.65 3.64
C PHE A 15 17.70 -3.08 4.67
N ASN A 16 17.46 -1.85 5.11
CA ASN A 16 18.27 -1.23 6.14
C ASN A 16 18.13 -2.06 7.42
N SER A 17 19.18 -2.81 7.76
CA SER A 17 19.26 -3.64 8.98
C SER A 17 19.15 -2.83 10.26
N SER A 18 19.18 -1.49 10.18
CA SER A 18 18.97 -0.57 11.28
C SER A 18 17.50 -0.32 11.63
N LEU A 19 16.54 -0.84 10.85
CA LEU A 19 15.12 -0.73 11.20
C LEU A 19 14.86 -1.53 12.50
N LYS A 20 14.55 -0.80 13.57
CA LYS A 20 14.24 -1.36 14.89
C LYS A 20 12.73 -1.56 14.98
N GLY A 21 12.29 -2.82 14.96
CA GLY A 21 10.87 -3.17 15.10
C GLY A 21 10.68 -4.67 15.06
N THR A 22 9.62 -5.16 15.70
CA THR A 22 9.30 -6.59 15.64
C THR A 22 8.72 -6.92 14.26
N PRO A 23 9.21 -7.96 13.57
CA PRO A 23 8.68 -8.35 12.27
C PRO A 23 7.23 -8.85 12.38
N PHE A 24 6.41 -8.58 11.37
CA PHE A 24 5.06 -9.15 11.25
C PHE A 24 4.67 -9.44 9.80
N ASP A 25 3.66 -10.29 9.64
CA ASP A 25 3.06 -10.66 8.36
C ASP A 25 1.57 -10.30 8.29
N ILE A 26 1.09 -10.14 7.06
CA ILE A 26 -0.32 -10.10 6.69
C ILE A 26 -0.60 -11.20 5.65
N PRO A 27 -1.85 -11.68 5.54
CA PRO A 27 -2.23 -12.62 4.49
C PRO A 27 -2.02 -12.01 3.10
N ILE A 28 -1.57 -12.84 2.16
CA ILE A 28 -1.47 -12.51 0.73
C ILE A 28 -2.28 -13.56 -0.04
N PRO A 29 -3.27 -13.19 -0.89
CA PRO A 29 -3.69 -11.82 -1.21
C PRO A 29 -4.29 -11.08 -0.01
N VAL A 30 -4.28 -9.74 -0.06
CA VAL A 30 -4.72 -8.89 1.05
C VAL A 30 -6.22 -9.03 1.28
N ASP A 31 -6.58 -9.55 2.46
CA ASP A 31 -7.96 -9.58 2.96
C ASP A 31 -8.30 -8.22 3.61
N PRO A 32 -9.37 -7.51 3.22
CA PRO A 32 -9.80 -6.27 3.89
C PRO A 32 -9.91 -6.40 5.42
N ALA A 33 -10.26 -7.57 5.95
CA ALA A 33 -10.33 -7.82 7.39
C ALA A 33 -8.97 -7.71 8.09
N CYS A 34 -7.85 -7.82 7.36
CA CYS A 34 -6.50 -7.70 7.92
C CYS A 34 -5.96 -6.26 7.97
N ILE A 35 -6.63 -5.29 7.31
CA ILE A 35 -6.17 -3.89 7.24
C ILE A 35 -6.10 -3.22 8.63
N PRO A 36 -7.07 -3.38 9.55
CA PRO A 36 -6.96 -2.81 10.89
C PRO A 36 -5.72 -3.33 11.65
N ARG A 37 -5.41 -4.62 11.49
CA ARG A 37 -4.20 -5.22 12.07
C ARG A 37 -2.93 -4.64 11.44
N LEU A 38 -2.90 -4.49 10.11
CA LEU A 38 -1.78 -3.85 9.40
C LEU A 38 -1.50 -2.44 9.96
N ILE A 39 -2.53 -1.60 10.04
CA ILE A 39 -2.41 -0.23 10.56
C ILE A 39 -1.93 -0.24 12.02
N GLN A 40 -2.51 -1.11 12.86
CA GLN A 40 -2.11 -1.20 14.26
C GLN A 40 -0.64 -1.64 14.43
N SER A 41 -0.19 -2.62 13.65
CA SER A 41 1.21 -3.06 13.64
C SER A 41 2.15 -1.91 13.26
N LEU A 42 1.81 -1.14 12.23
CA LEU A 42 2.59 0.02 11.80
C LEU A 42 2.61 1.14 12.86
N ARG A 43 1.48 1.40 13.54
CA ARG A 43 1.43 2.35 14.69
C ARG A 43 2.34 1.90 15.83
N ASN A 44 2.45 0.60 16.05
CA ASN A 44 3.33 -0.01 17.05
C ASN A 44 4.81 -0.10 16.60
N GLN A 45 5.18 0.55 15.49
CA GLN A 45 6.53 0.52 14.91
C GLN A 45 7.02 -0.89 14.58
N GLN A 46 6.10 -1.81 14.31
CA GLN A 46 6.42 -3.13 13.79
C GLN A 46 6.77 -3.02 12.32
N ILE A 47 7.58 -3.95 11.83
CA ILE A 47 8.10 -3.92 10.47
C ILE A 47 7.51 -5.08 9.68
N LEU A 48 6.99 -4.79 8.49
CA LEU A 48 6.53 -5.83 7.57
C LEU A 48 7.71 -6.70 7.15
N ASN A 49 7.52 -8.02 7.21
CA ASN A 49 8.53 -8.95 6.73
C ASN A 49 8.86 -8.69 5.25
N PRO A 50 10.14 -8.78 4.85
CA PRO A 50 10.56 -8.48 3.48
C PRO A 50 9.82 -9.31 2.41
N GLY A 51 9.55 -10.59 2.68
CA GLY A 51 8.80 -11.45 1.76
C GLY A 51 7.37 -10.98 1.53
N THR A 52 6.67 -10.61 2.61
CA THR A 52 5.31 -10.07 2.56
C THR A 52 5.27 -8.71 1.87
N LEU A 53 6.24 -7.83 2.16
CA LEU A 53 6.40 -6.56 1.46
C LEU A 53 6.61 -6.76 -0.05
N HIS A 54 7.50 -7.66 -0.44
CA HIS A 54 7.76 -7.97 -1.85
C HIS A 54 6.49 -8.46 -2.56
N SER A 55 5.72 -9.35 -1.92
CA SER A 55 4.45 -9.83 -2.45
C SER A 55 3.42 -8.71 -2.62
N LEU A 56 3.31 -7.79 -1.64
CA LEU A 56 2.42 -6.64 -1.72
C LEU A 56 2.79 -5.72 -2.89
N LEU A 57 4.08 -5.40 -3.03
CA LEU A 57 4.59 -4.57 -4.13
C LEU A 57 4.38 -5.25 -5.48
N SER A 58 4.52 -6.57 -5.57
CA SER A 58 4.27 -7.34 -6.79
C SER A 58 2.80 -7.29 -7.19
N LEU A 59 1.87 -7.48 -6.24
CA LEU A 59 0.43 -7.38 -6.48
C LEU A 59 0.03 -5.98 -6.93
N ALA A 60 0.51 -4.94 -6.24
CA ALA A 60 0.26 -3.56 -6.61
C ALA A 60 0.79 -3.24 -8.02
N THR A 61 2.02 -3.67 -8.32
CA THR A 61 2.63 -3.48 -9.65
C THR A 61 1.79 -4.13 -10.73
N GLN A 62 1.36 -5.38 -10.53
CA GLN A 62 0.51 -6.08 -11.49
C GLN A 62 -0.82 -5.36 -11.70
N TYR A 63 -1.47 -4.90 -10.62
CA TYR A 63 -2.74 -4.19 -10.69
C TYR A 63 -2.61 -2.86 -11.45
N PHE A 64 -1.66 -2.00 -11.06
CA PHE A 64 -1.50 -0.66 -11.62
C PHE A 64 -0.94 -0.66 -13.04
N THR A 65 -0.13 -1.65 -13.43
CA THR A 65 0.38 -1.78 -14.80
C THR A 65 -0.74 -2.03 -15.83
N ALA A 66 -1.87 -2.59 -15.39
CA ALA A 66 -3.02 -2.87 -16.26
C ALA A 66 -4.01 -1.69 -16.35
N GLN A 67 -3.85 -0.63 -15.55
CA GLN A 67 -4.76 0.51 -15.54
C GLN A 67 -4.40 1.54 -16.63
N PRO A 68 -5.38 2.32 -17.14
CA PRO A 68 -5.09 3.44 -18.04
C PRO A 68 -4.34 4.57 -17.31
N ASN A 69 -3.59 5.38 -18.06
CA ASN A 69 -2.89 6.54 -17.51
C ASN A 69 -3.84 7.60 -16.90
N VAL A 70 -5.07 7.66 -17.41
CA VAL A 70 -6.14 8.54 -16.90
C VAL A 70 -7.34 7.63 -16.59
N PRO A 71 -7.60 7.32 -15.31
CA PRO A 71 -8.76 6.53 -14.94
C PRO A 71 -10.03 7.37 -15.02
N GLU A 72 -11.08 6.80 -15.60
CA GLU A 72 -12.43 7.35 -15.49
C GLU A 72 -13.10 6.76 -14.24
N LEU A 73 -13.58 7.62 -13.36
CA LEU A 73 -14.25 7.23 -12.13
C LEU A 73 -15.72 7.64 -12.20
N LEU A 74 -16.62 6.71 -11.90
CA LEU A 74 -18.06 6.94 -11.82
C LEU A 74 -18.46 6.98 -10.35
N PHE A 75 -19.16 8.04 -9.95
CA PHE A 75 -19.56 8.25 -8.57
C PHE A 75 -21.08 8.31 -8.44
N SER A 76 -21.59 7.94 -7.27
CA SER A 76 -22.99 8.13 -6.92
C SER A 76 -23.10 9.24 -5.88
N GLU A 77 -24.20 10.01 -5.89
CA GLU A 77 -24.44 11.04 -4.87
C GLU A 77 -24.55 10.47 -3.44
N LYS A 78 -24.81 9.17 -3.31
CA LYS A 78 -24.97 8.49 -2.02
C LYS A 78 -23.64 8.14 -1.35
N HIS A 79 -22.58 8.06 -2.14
CA HIS A 79 -21.25 7.68 -1.68
C HIS A 79 -20.24 8.69 -2.21
N PRO A 80 -20.05 9.83 -1.51
CA PRO A 80 -19.13 10.85 -1.94
C PRO A 80 -17.68 10.34 -1.86
N VAL A 81 -16.88 10.74 -2.82
CA VAL A 81 -15.44 10.45 -2.84
C VAL A 81 -14.67 11.50 -2.05
N ILE A 82 -13.72 11.02 -1.24
CA ILE A 82 -12.83 11.86 -0.45
C ILE A 82 -11.51 12.00 -1.19
N VAL A 83 -11.16 13.23 -1.56
CA VAL A 83 -9.89 13.54 -2.23
C VAL A 83 -8.90 14.08 -1.19
N VAL A 84 -7.78 13.38 -1.02
CA VAL A 84 -6.69 13.77 -0.13
C VAL A 84 -5.51 14.23 -0.97
N GLY A 85 -4.87 15.34 -0.58
CA GLY A 85 -3.63 15.81 -1.19
C GLY A 85 -2.40 15.02 -0.72
N ASP A 86 -1.25 15.66 -0.77
CA ASP A 86 0.01 15.02 -0.40
C ASP A 86 0.06 14.68 1.10
N VAL A 87 0.46 13.43 1.40
CA VAL A 87 0.63 12.94 2.79
C VAL A 87 2.10 12.81 3.20
N HIS A 88 3.05 12.88 2.26
CA HIS A 88 4.51 12.92 2.50
C HIS A 88 5.07 11.91 3.53
N GLY A 89 4.47 10.72 3.66
CA GLY A 89 4.91 9.72 4.64
C GLY A 89 4.52 10.02 6.09
N LEU A 90 3.65 11.01 6.33
CA LEU A 90 3.07 11.33 7.62
C LEU A 90 1.98 10.31 7.99
N PHE A 91 2.42 9.11 8.36
CA PHE A 91 1.54 7.97 8.61
C PHE A 91 0.46 8.24 9.68
N PHE A 92 0.78 9.01 10.71
CA PHE A 92 -0.20 9.36 11.76
C PHE A 92 -1.28 10.33 11.27
N ASP A 93 -0.98 11.16 10.28
CA ASP A 93 -1.96 12.04 9.65
C ASP A 93 -2.92 11.22 8.79
N VAL A 94 -2.41 10.23 8.05
CA VAL A 94 -3.23 9.25 7.33
C VAL A 94 -4.17 8.51 8.28
N CYS A 95 -3.68 8.06 9.44
CA CYS A 95 -4.54 7.43 10.46
C CYS A 95 -5.63 8.38 10.99
N SER A 96 -5.34 9.67 11.07
CA SER A 96 -6.28 10.69 11.54
C SER A 96 -7.38 10.95 10.50
N ILE A 97 -7.04 10.92 9.21
CA ILE A 97 -8.01 10.95 8.11
C ILE A 97 -8.97 9.76 8.22
N PHE A 98 -8.46 8.53 8.38
CA PHE A 98 -9.32 7.35 8.53
C PHE A 98 -10.21 7.39 9.78
N SER A 99 -9.75 8.05 10.84
CA SER A 99 -10.53 8.21 12.07
C SER A 99 -11.67 9.22 11.90
N THR A 100 -11.52 10.19 10.98
CA THR A 100 -12.50 11.26 10.73
C THR A 100 -13.50 10.86 9.65
N GLU A 101 -13.00 10.32 8.53
CA GLU A 101 -13.77 10.03 7.32
C GLU A 101 -14.19 8.55 7.21
N GLY A 102 -13.62 7.70 8.06
CA GLY A 102 -13.80 6.25 7.98
C GLY A 102 -12.73 5.56 7.13
N MET A 103 -12.75 4.23 7.17
CA MET A 103 -11.84 3.40 6.39
C MET A 103 -12.25 3.36 4.91
N PRO A 104 -11.28 3.22 3.98
CA PRO A 104 -11.58 2.91 2.59
C PRO A 104 -12.44 1.65 2.48
N ASN A 105 -13.44 1.69 1.62
CA ASN A 105 -14.37 0.60 1.34
C ASN A 105 -14.71 0.57 -0.16
N PRO A 106 -15.41 -0.46 -0.66
CA PRO A 106 -15.70 -0.57 -2.10
C PRO A 106 -16.77 0.41 -2.60
N GLU A 107 -17.50 1.07 -1.70
CA GLU A 107 -18.59 1.98 -2.05
C GLU A 107 -18.11 3.44 -2.15
N ASN A 108 -16.93 3.78 -1.62
CA ASN A 108 -16.35 5.13 -1.62
C ASN A 108 -15.06 5.27 -2.45
#